data_AF-A0A974YNG8-F1
#
_entry.id   AF-A0A974YNG8-F1
#
_cell.length_a   1.000
_cell.length_b   1.000
_cell.length_c   1.000
_cell.angle_alpha   90.00
_cell.angle_beta   90.00
_cell.angle_gamma   90.00
#
_symmetry.space_group_name_H-M   'P 1'
#
loop_
_entity.id
_entity.type
_entity.pdbx_description
1 polymer ?
#
loop_
_entity_poly.entity_id
_entity_poly.type
_entity_poly.pdbx_seq_one_letter_code
_entity_poly.pdbx_strand_id
1 'polypeptide(L)'
;MVNIIDWLDDRVQEIVDLSGHHAEKSDFWDQAKALVEAGVAEGFSIAEIKDACAGDVERYLLDHQNAMSDVLAQQRGDGSAGRGHGSH
;
A
#
# COMPACT_ATOMS: atom_id res chain seq x y z
N MET A 1 13.00 14.56 14.62
CA MET A 1 11.92 15.25 13.88
C MET A 1 11.37 14.20 12.94
N VAL A 2 10.17 13.70 13.19
CA VAL A 2 9.52 12.72 12.31
C VAL A 2 9.18 13.44 11.01
N ASN A 3 9.67 12.93 9.88
CA ASN A 3 9.24 13.43 8.58
C ASN A 3 7.89 12.80 8.26
N ILE A 4 6.97 13.61 7.73
CA ILE A 4 5.66 13.11 7.32
C ILE A 4 5.76 11.93 6.36
N ILE A 5 6.77 11.92 5.46
CA ILE A 5 7.03 10.82 4.52
C ILE A 5 7.36 9.51 5.26
N ASP A 6 8.21 9.57 6.28
CA ASP A 6 8.66 8.39 7.04
C ASP A 6 7.53 7.81 7.90
N TRP A 7 6.74 8.69 8.54
CA TRP A 7 5.54 8.29 9.27
C TRP A 7 4.46 7.71 8.35
N LEU A 8 4.30 8.28 7.16
CA LEU A 8 3.27 7.86 6.21
C LEU A 8 3.65 6.53 5.56
N ASP A 9 4.93 6.28 5.29
CA ASP A 9 5.44 4.99 4.80
C ASP A 9 5.19 3.87 5.82
N ASP A 10 5.58 4.08 7.09
CA ASP A 10 5.34 3.12 8.18
C ASP A 10 3.84 2.84 8.37
N ARG A 11 3.01 3.90 8.36
CA ARG A 11 1.56 3.78 8.54
C ARG A 11 0.87 3.12 7.37
N VAL A 12 1.26 3.42 6.13
CA VAL A 12 0.73 2.78 4.92
C VAL A 12 1.14 1.31 4.90
N GLN A 13 2.37 0.99 5.30
CA GLN A 13 2.85 -0.39 5.35
C GLN A 13 2.09 -1.21 6.40
N GLU A 14 1.84 -0.67 7.59
CA GLU A 14 0.98 -1.30 8.61
C GLU A 14 -0.43 -1.56 8.09
N ILE A 15 -1.04 -0.59 7.41
CA ILE A 15 -2.38 -0.71 6.84
C ILE A 15 -2.42 -1.80 5.75
N VAL A 16 -1.43 -1.82 4.85
CA VAL A 16 -1.32 -2.81 3.77
C VAL A 16 -1.09 -4.22 4.32
N ASP A 17 -0.26 -4.36 5.37
CA ASP A 17 0.01 -5.65 6.03
C ASP A 17 -1.25 -6.17 6.75
N LEU A 18 -1.97 -5.30 7.47
CA LEU A 18 -3.22 -5.64 8.16
C LEU A 18 -4.35 -6.02 7.20
N SER A 19 -4.46 -5.34 6.06
CA SER A 19 -5.52 -5.60 5.07
C SER A 19 -5.29 -6.84 4.21
N GLY A 20 -4.10 -7.45 4.26
CA GLY A 20 -3.80 -8.75 3.64
C GLY A 20 -4.41 -8.98 2.27
N HIS A 21 -3.90 -8.34 1.21
CA HIS A 21 -4.25 -8.58 -0.21
C HIS A 21 -5.75 -8.53 -0.63
N HIS A 22 -6.69 -8.29 0.29
CA HIS A 22 -8.13 -8.49 0.06
C HIS A 22 -8.96 -7.30 0.57
N ALA A 23 -8.41 -6.08 0.52
CA ALA A 23 -9.16 -4.87 0.80
C ALA A 23 -10.20 -4.61 -0.31
N GLU A 24 -11.48 -4.67 0.03
CA GLU A 24 -12.56 -4.19 -0.85
C GLU A 24 -12.54 -2.66 -0.95
N LYS A 25 -13.09 -2.08 -2.03
CA LYS A 25 -13.13 -0.62 -2.25
C LYS A 25 -13.65 0.21 -1.07
N SER A 26 -14.53 -0.35 -0.25
CA SER A 26 -15.09 0.34 0.93
C SER A 26 -14.07 0.47 2.07
N ASP A 27 -13.11 -0.46 2.15
CA ASP A 27 -12.05 -0.48 3.16
C ASP A 27 -11.00 0.59 2.85
N PHE A 28 -10.74 0.87 1.58
CA PHE A 28 -9.83 1.94 1.15
C PHE A 28 -10.25 3.33 1.62
N TRP A 29 -11.56 3.64 1.54
CA TRP A 29 -12.08 4.93 1.99
C TRP A 29 -11.93 5.09 3.51
N ASP A 30 -12.17 4.01 4.26
CA ASP A 30 -12.01 3.98 5.71
C ASP A 30 -10.54 4.10 6.11
N GLN A 31 -9.64 3.37 5.42
CA GLN A 31 -8.19 3.45 5.61
C GLN A 31 -7.63 4.84 5.29
N ALA A 32 -8.03 5.45 4.16
CA ALA A 32 -7.60 6.79 3.79
C ALA A 32 -8.06 7.82 4.82
N LYS A 33 -9.29 7.69 5.31
CA LYS A 33 -9.83 8.54 6.37
C LYS A 33 -9.07 8.34 7.69
N ALA A 34 -8.85 7.10 8.11
CA ALA A 34 -8.11 6.76 9.32
C ALA A 34 -6.66 7.27 9.27
N LEU A 35 -6.01 7.23 8.10
CA LEU A 35 -4.68 7.79 7.88
C LEU A 35 -4.68 9.31 8.05
N VAL A 36 -5.66 10.02 7.49
CA VAL A 36 -5.78 11.47 7.66
C VAL A 36 -6.06 11.82 9.13
N GLU A 37 -6.95 11.09 9.80
CA GLU A 37 -7.25 11.30 11.23
C GLU A 37 -6.02 11.05 12.12
N ALA A 38 -5.23 10.01 11.82
CA ALA A 38 -3.99 9.72 12.53
C ALA A 38 -2.93 10.80 12.31
N GLY A 39 -2.78 11.31 11.09
CA GLY A 39 -1.79 12.36 10.80
C GLY A 39 -2.14 13.68 11.46
N VAL A 40 -3.44 14.01 11.55
CA VAL A 40 -3.91 15.17 12.33
C VAL A 40 -3.63 14.98 13.82
N ALA A 41 -3.80 13.78 14.35
CA ALA A 41 -3.47 13.46 15.75
C ALA A 41 -1.96 13.59 16.05
N GLU A 42 -1.11 13.26 15.06
CA GLU A 42 0.35 13.42 15.14
C GLU A 42 0.81 14.89 15.01
N GLY A 43 -0.08 15.79 14.58
CA GLY A 43 0.17 17.22 14.43
C GLY A 43 0.42 17.68 13.00
N PHE A 44 0.24 16.81 12.00
CA PHE A 44 0.31 17.17 10.58
C PHE A 44 -1.01 17.76 10.07
N SER A 45 -0.93 18.69 9.13
CA SER A 45 -2.14 19.20 8.46
C SER A 45 -2.63 18.23 7.39
N ILE A 46 -3.94 18.18 7.16
CA ILE A 46 -4.55 17.41 6.06
C ILE A 46 -3.92 17.77 4.71
N ALA A 47 -3.54 19.05 4.52
CA ALA A 47 -2.83 19.51 3.33
C ALA A 47 -1.44 18.89 3.19
N GLU A 48 -0.67 18.75 4.29
CA GLU A 48 0.64 18.11 4.26
C GLU A 48 0.52 16.61 4.00
N ILE A 49 -0.46 15.95 4.61
CA ILE A 49 -0.72 14.51 4.40
C ILE A 49 -1.10 14.26 2.94
N LYS A 50 -1.98 15.10 2.37
CA LYS A 50 -2.33 15.03 0.95
C LYS A 50 -1.14 15.31 0.06
N ASP A 51 -0.35 16.33 0.35
CA ASP A 51 0.85 16.68 -0.43
C ASP A 51 1.86 15.52 -0.44
N ALA A 52 2.08 14.90 0.72
CA ALA A 52 2.91 13.71 0.88
C ALA A 52 2.37 12.50 0.08
N CYS A 53 1.05 12.35 -0.02
CA CYS A 53 0.39 11.34 -0.87
C CYS A 53 0.22 11.76 -2.34
N ALA A 54 0.99 12.75 -2.83
CA ALA A 54 0.89 13.28 -4.19
C ALA A 54 -0.52 13.81 -4.58
N GLY A 55 -1.28 14.29 -3.60
CA GLY A 55 -2.59 14.91 -3.73
C GLY A 55 -3.78 14.00 -3.42
N ASP A 56 -3.64 12.68 -3.65
CA ASP A 56 -4.70 11.70 -3.51
C ASP A 56 -4.25 10.47 -2.72
N VAL A 57 -4.62 10.44 -1.44
CA VAL A 57 -4.33 9.34 -0.49
C VAL A 57 -4.88 8.00 -0.99
N GLU A 58 -6.09 7.99 -1.55
CA GLU A 58 -6.68 6.77 -2.15
C GLU A 58 -5.87 6.26 -3.34
N ARG A 59 -5.42 7.16 -4.22
CA ARG A 59 -4.64 6.82 -5.41
C ARG A 59 -3.29 6.24 -4.99
N TYR A 60 -2.68 6.84 -3.97
CA TYR A 60 -1.41 6.40 -3.39
C TYR A 60 -1.51 4.98 -2.80
N LEU A 61 -2.51 4.72 -1.96
CA LEU A 61 -2.76 3.39 -1.40
C LEU A 61 -3.04 2.33 -2.49
N LEU A 62 -3.81 2.70 -3.51
CA LEU A 62 -4.15 1.80 -4.62
C LEU A 62 -2.93 1.48 -5.49
N ASP A 63 -2.09 2.47 -5.79
CA ASP A 63 -0.85 2.28 -6.55
C ASP A 63 0.12 1.39 -5.76
N HIS A 64 0.24 1.62 -4.46
CA HIS A 64 1.11 0.83 -3.57
C HIS A 64 0.66 -0.64 -3.46
N GLN A 65 -0.65 -0.89 -3.31
CA GLN A 65 -1.20 -2.26 -3.31
C GLN A 65 -1.06 -2.94 -4.68
N ASN A 66 -1.28 -2.21 -5.78
CA ASN A 66 -1.08 -2.76 -7.12
C ASN A 66 0.40 -3.11 -7.36
N ALA A 67 1.33 -2.25 -6.95
CA ALA A 67 2.76 -2.51 -7.05
C ALA A 67 3.18 -3.76 -6.26
N MET A 68 2.68 -3.93 -5.03
CA MET A 68 2.97 -5.14 -4.23
C MET A 68 2.31 -6.42 -4.78
N SER A 69 1.08 -6.32 -5.27
CA SER A 69 0.38 -7.46 -5.90
C SER A 69 1.05 -7.89 -7.20
N ASP A 70 1.46 -6.93 -8.04
CA ASP A 70 2.22 -7.17 -9.27
C ASP A 70 3.59 -7.79 -8.97
N VAL A 71 4.30 -7.30 -7.94
CA VAL A 71 5.57 -7.88 -7.48
C VAL A 71 5.38 -9.29 -6.90
N LEU A 72 4.30 -9.58 -6.16
CA LEU A 72 4.01 -10.92 -5.66
C LEU A 72 3.64 -11.89 -6.79
N ALA A 73 2.86 -11.43 -7.76
CA ALA A 73 2.51 -12.19 -8.96
C ALA A 73 3.77 -12.54 -9.78
N GLN A 74 4.69 -11.60 -9.92
CA GLN A 74 5.99 -11.81 -10.58
C GLN A 74 6.88 -12.78 -9.80
N GLN A 75 6.96 -12.67 -8.47
CA GLN A 75 7.75 -13.58 -7.63
C GLN A 75 7.23 -15.04 -7.65
N ARG A 76 5.94 -15.27 -7.87
CA ARG A 76 5.38 -16.62 -8.08
C ARG A 76 5.57 -17.15 -9.50
N GLY A 77 5.78 -16.29 -10.49
CA GLY A 77 6.03 -16.67 -11.88
C GLY A 77 7.44 -17.16 -12.17
N ASP A 78 8.44 -16.76 -11.38
CA ASP A 78 9.85 -17.09 -11.64
C ASP A 78 10.32 -18.42 -11.02
N GLY A 79 9.41 -19.18 -10.39
CA GLY A 79 9.72 -20.41 -9.65
C GLY A 79 9.45 -21.74 -10.35
N SER A 80 8.94 -21.77 -11.59
CA SER A 80 8.51 -23.03 -12.23
C SER A 80 8.72 -23.10 -13.75
N ALA A 81 9.89 -22.65 -14.24
CA ALA A 81 10.44 -23.11 -15.51
C ALA A 81 11.49 -24.23 -15.29
N GLY A 82 11.18 -25.19 -14.41
CA GLY A 82 12.03 -26.34 -14.09
C GLY A 82 11.46 -27.64 -14.66
N ARG A 83 11.81 -27.94 -15.93
CA ARG A 83 11.80 -29.26 -16.59
C ARG A 83 10.61 -30.19 -16.33
N GLY A 84 9.65 -30.15 -17.24
CA GLY A 84 8.80 -31.29 -17.60
C GLY A 84 8.95 -31.61 -19.08
N HIS A 85 10.13 -32.07 -19.49
CA HIS A 85 10.33 -32.65 -20.83
C HIS A 85 9.49 -33.92 -20.92
N GLY A 86 8.49 -33.89 -21.80
CA GLY A 86 7.61 -35.02 -22.04
C GLY A 86 8.29 -36.17 -22.78
N SER A 87 7.58 -37.29 -22.74
CA SER A 87 7.55 -38.37 -23.74
C SER A 87 8.73 -39.35 -23.75
N HIS A 88 8.48 -40.53 -23.18
CA HIS A 88 8.51 -41.76 -23.98
C HIS A 88 7.46 -42.75 -23.47
#